data_AF-A0A923B4Y9-F1
#
_entry.id   AF-A0A923B4Y9-F1
#
_cell.length_a   1.000
_cell.length_b   1.000
_cell.length_c   1.000
_cell.angle_alpha   90.00
_cell.angle_beta   90.00
_cell.angle_gamma   90.00
#
_symmetry.space_group_name_H-M   'P 1'
#
loop_
_entity.id
_entity.type
_entity.pdbx_description
1 polymer ?
#
loop_
_entity_poly.entity_id
_entity_poly.type
_entity_poly.pdbx_seq_one_letter_code
_entity_poly.pdbx_strand_id
1 'polypeptide(L)'
;MSPALDLLLIINIGWPLLVLVAWLGAAPAQEDWQFLQVYFLTTPHRWLTLGLVWGDARRRQTQGTLYLGILLAAILVCGLVQAGTGALTCLVAVDFLWNTWHFAAQNHGIYRLYTGKIHPATDATERLLRVLIRGSIIYVVLRASGWLRAPDTALLTILDTACGTILIALLLVAFVRFRSSRAGSLYLASVVLLYGAWLLAEVLGERSLILPLATASAWFHASEYLAVCSWSVQKQAGRQTTPAQLSTAGWIYRLAPLWASTMLIYILVVGVGSWYLNRQIAELWLAMNLVAAFLHYAYDGLIWRRSNTQTAVAVQ
;
A
#
# COMPACT_ATOMS: atom_id res chain seq x y z
N MET A 1 -1.37 11.20 18.31
CA MET A 1 -2.66 11.39 17.63
C MET A 1 -3.75 10.63 18.38
N SER A 2 -5.02 11.07 18.31
CA SER A 2 -6.12 10.40 19.01
C SER A 2 -6.58 9.15 18.24
N PRO A 3 -7.10 8.12 18.93
CA PRO A 3 -7.65 6.91 18.30
C PRO A 3 -8.71 7.19 17.22
N ALA A 4 -9.42 8.33 17.33
CA ALA A 4 -10.43 8.76 16.37
C ALA A 4 -9.82 9.24 15.05
N LEU A 5 -8.66 9.92 15.09
CA LEU A 5 -7.99 10.44 13.89
C LEU A 5 -7.31 9.29 13.14
N ASP A 6 -6.70 8.35 13.86
CA ASP A 6 -6.19 7.11 13.28
C ASP A 6 -7.34 6.28 12.67
N LEU A 7 -8.51 6.21 13.33
CA LEU A 7 -9.68 5.52 12.78
C LEU A 7 -10.23 6.21 11.52
N LEU A 8 -10.29 7.54 11.46
CA LEU A 8 -10.74 8.27 10.28
C LEU A 8 -9.82 8.07 9.08
N LEU A 9 -8.51 8.07 9.32
CA LEU A 9 -7.51 7.83 8.28
C LEU A 9 -7.52 6.38 7.81
N ILE A 10 -7.72 5.41 8.70
CA ILE A 10 -7.82 4.00 8.32
C ILE A 10 -9.17 3.70 7.65
N ILE A 11 -10.30 4.24 8.14
CA ILE A 11 -11.63 4.08 7.50
C ILE A 11 -11.67 4.71 6.09
N ASN A 12 -10.71 5.60 5.79
CA ASN A 12 -10.44 6.03 4.43
C ASN A 12 -11.60 6.89 3.86
N ILE A 13 -12.23 7.76 4.64
CA ILE A 13 -13.33 8.61 4.11
C ILE A 13 -12.84 9.88 3.37
N GLY A 14 -11.54 10.16 3.38
CA GLY A 14 -10.98 11.41 2.86
C GLY A 14 -10.63 11.42 1.36
N TRP A 15 -10.71 10.30 0.62
CA TRP A 15 -10.23 10.27 -0.79
C TRP A 15 -10.98 11.27 -1.66
N PRO A 16 -12.28 11.56 -1.49
CA PRO A 16 -12.94 12.49 -2.40
C PRO A 16 -12.28 13.87 -2.35
N LEU A 17 -11.81 14.29 -1.18
CA LEU A 17 -11.05 15.54 -1.03
C LEU A 17 -9.66 15.43 -1.66
N LEU A 18 -8.96 14.30 -1.49
CA LEU A 18 -7.66 14.08 -2.13
C LEU A 18 -7.77 14.07 -3.65
N VAL A 19 -8.81 13.43 -4.19
CA VAL A 19 -9.14 13.44 -5.62
C VAL A 19 -9.41 14.86 -6.08
N LEU A 20 -10.24 15.62 -5.36
CA LEU A 20 -10.53 17.01 -5.70
C LEU A 20 -9.27 17.86 -5.73
N VAL A 21 -8.42 17.78 -4.70
CA VAL A 21 -7.15 18.53 -4.63
C VAL A 21 -6.22 18.11 -5.77
N ALA A 22 -6.06 16.81 -6.02
CA ALA A 22 -5.21 16.30 -7.09
C ALA A 22 -5.74 16.68 -8.48
N TRP A 23 -7.06 16.68 -8.66
CA TRP A 23 -7.72 17.07 -9.91
C TRP A 23 -7.58 18.57 -10.18
N LEU A 24 -7.78 19.42 -9.17
CA LEU A 24 -7.57 20.87 -9.29
C LEU A 24 -6.10 21.24 -9.53
N GLY A 25 -5.16 20.43 -9.03
CA GLY A 25 -3.72 20.61 -9.23
C GLY A 25 -3.17 20.00 -10.52
N ALA A 26 -3.96 19.19 -11.23
CA ALA A 26 -3.52 18.52 -12.45
C ALA A 26 -3.52 19.50 -13.63
N ALA A 27 -2.34 19.89 -14.09
CA ALA A 27 -2.21 20.58 -15.38
C ALA A 27 -2.50 19.60 -16.54
N PRO A 28 -3.09 20.06 -17.66
CA PRO A 28 -3.38 19.20 -18.80
C PRO A 28 -2.08 18.85 -19.55
N ALA A 29 -1.38 17.78 -19.13
CA ALA A 29 -0.27 17.24 -19.90
C ALA A 29 0.09 15.78 -19.54
N GLN A 30 -0.17 14.87 -20.49
CA GLN A 30 0.47 13.57 -20.78
C GLN A 30 0.22 12.36 -19.85
N GLU A 31 -0.44 11.34 -20.42
CA GLU A 31 -1.34 10.43 -19.70
C GLU A 31 -0.78 9.09 -19.20
N ASP A 32 0.32 8.54 -19.73
CA ASP A 32 0.73 7.16 -19.36
C ASP A 32 2.07 7.10 -18.58
N TRP A 33 3.06 7.93 -18.91
CA TRP A 33 4.38 7.95 -18.22
C TRP A 33 4.32 8.61 -16.82
N GLN A 34 3.42 9.59 -16.65
CA GLN A 34 3.20 10.22 -15.35
C GLN A 34 2.56 9.25 -14.34
N PHE A 35 1.77 8.27 -14.78
CA PHE A 35 1.20 7.26 -13.87
C PHE A 35 2.32 6.48 -13.18
N LEU A 36 3.33 6.00 -13.92
CA LEU A 36 4.47 5.27 -13.34
C LEU A 36 5.37 6.18 -12.48
N GLN A 37 5.61 7.43 -12.90
CA GLN A 37 6.38 8.38 -12.09
C GLN A 37 5.64 8.74 -10.79
N VAL A 38 4.34 9.02 -10.86
CA VAL A 38 3.50 9.27 -9.69
C VAL A 38 3.39 8.02 -8.84
N TYR A 39 3.31 6.82 -9.42
CA TYR A 39 3.32 5.55 -8.71
C TYR A 39 4.61 5.34 -7.89
N PHE A 40 5.78 5.71 -8.42
CA PHE A 40 7.03 5.69 -7.64
C PHE A 40 7.11 6.84 -6.62
N LEU A 41 6.52 8.00 -6.93
CA LEU A 41 6.47 9.16 -6.03
C LEU A 41 5.50 8.99 -4.84
N THR A 42 4.41 8.27 -5.07
CA THR A 42 3.27 8.10 -4.15
C THR A 42 3.35 6.82 -3.34
N THR A 43 4.47 6.10 -3.42
CA THR A 43 4.79 4.99 -2.51
C THR A 43 5.90 5.37 -1.50
N PRO A 44 5.76 6.51 -0.78
CA PRO A 44 6.77 7.00 0.17
C PRO A 44 7.06 6.00 1.28
N HIS A 45 6.09 5.15 1.62
CA HIS A 45 6.21 4.15 2.66
C HIS A 45 7.30 3.10 2.36
N ARG A 46 7.65 2.85 1.08
CA ARG A 46 8.71 1.88 0.70
C ARG A 46 10.04 2.23 1.36
N TRP A 47 10.41 3.49 1.28
CA TRP A 47 11.63 4.04 1.88
C TRP A 47 11.53 4.15 3.40
N LEU A 48 10.34 4.42 3.93
CA LEU A 48 10.13 4.41 5.38
C LEU A 48 10.35 3.02 5.96
N THR A 49 9.96 1.95 5.28
CA THR A 49 10.27 0.57 5.72
C THR A 49 11.77 0.36 5.87
N LEU A 50 12.60 0.94 4.99
CA LEU A 50 14.06 0.91 5.13
C LEU A 50 14.47 1.63 6.43
N GLY A 51 13.92 2.81 6.69
CA GLY A 51 14.08 3.51 7.94
C GLY A 51 13.64 2.68 9.15
N LEU A 52 12.51 1.97 9.07
CA LEU A 52 12.01 1.14 10.15
C LEU A 52 12.98 -0.02 10.48
N VAL A 53 13.49 -0.71 9.46
CA VAL A 53 14.41 -1.84 9.63
C VAL A 53 15.77 -1.38 10.11
N TRP A 54 16.37 -0.42 9.41
CA TRP A 54 17.71 0.09 9.74
C TRP A 54 17.69 1.06 10.91
N GLY A 55 16.52 1.46 11.38
CA GLY A 55 16.33 2.32 12.52
C GLY A 55 16.19 1.58 13.85
N ASP A 56 15.66 0.36 13.82
CA ASP A 56 15.50 -0.49 14.99
C ASP A 56 16.82 -1.20 15.35
N ALA A 57 17.48 -0.74 16.41
CA ALA A 57 18.77 -1.27 16.86
C ALA A 57 18.72 -2.77 17.18
N ARG A 58 17.59 -3.26 17.70
CA ARG A 58 17.42 -4.66 18.07
C ARG A 58 17.32 -5.56 16.84
N ARG A 59 16.59 -5.11 15.81
CA ARG A 59 16.49 -5.82 14.53
C ARG A 59 17.83 -5.86 13.81
N ARG A 60 18.58 -4.74 13.83
CA ARG A 60 19.93 -4.71 13.26
C ARG A 60 20.87 -5.70 13.94
N GLN A 61 20.85 -5.79 15.26
CA GLN A 61 21.71 -6.71 16.01
C GLN A 61 21.38 -8.19 15.76
N THR A 62 20.12 -8.53 15.50
CA THR A 62 19.68 -9.93 15.38
C THR A 62 19.59 -10.43 13.93
N GLN A 63 19.30 -9.55 12.97
CA GLN A 63 19.02 -9.90 11.57
C GLN A 63 19.78 -9.00 10.57
N GLY A 64 20.71 -8.16 11.04
CA GLY A 64 21.39 -7.18 10.19
C GLY A 64 22.14 -7.78 9.00
N THR A 65 22.76 -8.95 9.17
CA THR A 65 23.45 -9.66 8.08
C THR A 65 22.49 -10.14 7.00
N LEU A 66 21.31 -10.65 7.40
CA LEU A 66 20.26 -11.03 6.46
C LEU A 66 19.74 -9.81 5.68
N TYR A 67 19.46 -8.70 6.38
CA TYR A 67 19.00 -7.47 5.71
C TYR A 67 20.05 -6.93 4.75
N LEU A 68 21.33 -6.92 5.14
CA LEU A 68 22.43 -6.51 4.26
C LEU A 68 22.56 -7.44 3.05
N GLY A 69 22.43 -8.76 3.23
CA GLY A 69 22.45 -9.72 2.14
C GLY A 69 21.34 -9.48 1.12
N ILE A 70 20.12 -9.20 1.59
CA ILE A 70 18.97 -8.86 0.73
C ILE A 70 19.21 -7.54 -0.02
N LEU A 71 19.76 -6.53 0.65
CA LEU A 71 20.15 -5.26 0.02
C LEU A 71 21.14 -5.45 -1.12
N LEU A 72 22.22 -6.19 -0.86
CA LEU A 72 23.25 -6.45 -1.86
C LEU A 72 22.69 -7.27 -3.03
N ALA A 73 21.83 -8.26 -2.75
CA ALA A 73 21.16 -9.04 -3.79
C ALA A 73 20.24 -8.17 -4.67
N ALA A 74 19.46 -7.27 -4.06
CA ALA A 74 18.58 -6.37 -4.81
C ALA A 74 19.39 -5.41 -5.71
N ILE A 75 20.47 -4.81 -5.19
CA ILE A 75 21.38 -3.97 -5.98
C ILE A 75 21.98 -4.76 -7.13
N LEU A 76 22.48 -5.98 -6.86
CA LEU A 76 23.10 -6.84 -7.86
C LEU A 76 22.12 -7.20 -8.97
N VAL A 77 20.91 -7.63 -8.64
CA VAL A 77 19.88 -8.00 -9.63
C VAL A 77 19.51 -6.80 -10.51
N CYS A 78 19.21 -5.64 -9.91
CA CYS A 78 18.89 -4.43 -10.66
C CYS A 78 20.05 -4.01 -11.56
N GLY A 79 21.28 -4.03 -11.04
CA GLY A 79 22.49 -3.66 -11.78
C GLY A 79 22.79 -4.61 -12.94
N LEU A 80 22.68 -5.93 -12.73
CA LEU A 80 22.90 -6.93 -13.77
C LEU A 80 21.86 -6.84 -14.88
N VAL A 81 20.57 -6.64 -14.54
CA VAL A 81 19.53 -6.45 -15.55
C VAL A 81 19.80 -5.17 -16.34
N GLN A 82 20.07 -4.05 -15.68
CA GLN A 82 20.35 -2.79 -16.37
C GLN A 82 21.59 -2.90 -17.27
N ALA A 83 22.67 -3.52 -16.80
CA ALA A 83 23.88 -3.72 -17.60
C ALA A 83 23.67 -4.68 -18.77
N GLY A 84 22.84 -5.72 -18.58
CA GLY A 84 22.60 -6.74 -19.60
C GLY A 84 21.60 -6.33 -20.69
N THR A 85 20.58 -5.54 -20.35
CA THR A 85 19.49 -5.18 -21.28
C THR A 85 19.49 -3.70 -21.68
N GLY A 86 20.26 -2.86 -20.98
CA GLY A 86 20.21 -1.40 -21.13
C GLY A 86 18.94 -0.75 -20.55
N ALA A 87 18.03 -1.52 -19.94
CA ALA A 87 16.74 -1.00 -19.46
C ALA A 87 16.21 -1.77 -18.24
N LEU A 88 15.44 -1.08 -17.40
CA LEU A 88 14.83 -1.65 -16.19
C LEU A 88 13.35 -2.06 -16.39
N THR A 89 12.82 -1.96 -17.61
CA THR A 89 11.38 -2.11 -17.92
C THR A 89 10.79 -3.42 -17.40
N CYS A 90 11.52 -4.54 -17.53
CA CYS A 90 11.06 -5.83 -17.02
C CYS A 90 10.92 -5.82 -15.48
N LEU A 91 11.87 -5.22 -14.76
CA LEU A 91 11.80 -5.09 -13.31
C LEU A 91 10.71 -4.11 -12.86
N VAL A 92 10.46 -3.05 -13.62
CA VAL A 92 9.31 -2.14 -13.40
C VAL A 92 7.98 -2.89 -13.57
N ALA A 93 7.86 -3.73 -14.59
CA ALA A 93 6.66 -4.55 -14.80
C ALA A 93 6.45 -5.56 -13.65
N VAL A 94 7.51 -6.19 -13.17
CA VAL A 94 7.47 -7.08 -11.99
C VAL A 94 7.07 -6.31 -10.72
N ASP A 95 7.68 -5.14 -10.47
CA ASP A 95 7.31 -4.26 -9.36
C ASP A 95 5.84 -3.89 -9.41
N PHE A 96 5.35 -3.47 -10.58
CA PHE A 96 3.96 -3.09 -10.78
C PHE A 96 2.98 -4.21 -10.43
N LEU A 97 3.22 -5.43 -10.94
CA LEU A 97 2.38 -6.59 -10.67
C LEU A 97 2.41 -6.97 -9.18
N TRP A 98 3.60 -6.99 -8.58
CA TRP A 98 3.75 -7.30 -7.17
C TRP A 98 3.04 -6.27 -6.30
N ASN A 99 3.21 -4.98 -6.58
CA ASN A 99 2.58 -3.92 -5.83
C ASN A 99 1.07 -3.96 -5.97
N THR A 100 0.56 -4.21 -7.18
CA THR A 100 -0.89 -4.37 -7.41
C THR A 100 -1.47 -5.48 -6.54
N TRP A 101 -0.79 -6.63 -6.48
CA TRP A 101 -1.16 -7.71 -5.58
C TRP A 101 -1.03 -7.31 -4.09
N HIS A 102 0.03 -6.61 -3.73
CA HIS A 102 0.29 -6.15 -2.36
C HIS A 102 -0.80 -5.18 -1.88
N PHE A 103 -1.17 -4.18 -2.68
CA PHE A 103 -2.26 -3.25 -2.43
C PHE A 103 -3.58 -4.00 -2.17
N ALA A 104 -3.93 -4.92 -3.07
CA ALA A 104 -5.12 -5.75 -2.92
C ALA A 104 -5.07 -6.60 -1.64
N ALA A 105 -3.91 -7.19 -1.35
CA ALA A 105 -3.72 -8.03 -0.18
C ALA A 105 -3.82 -7.24 1.14
N GLN A 106 -3.24 -6.03 1.19
CA GLN A 106 -3.30 -5.12 2.33
C GLN A 106 -4.72 -4.64 2.59
N ASN A 107 -5.46 -4.19 1.57
CA ASN A 107 -6.83 -3.71 1.72
C ASN A 107 -7.73 -4.77 2.39
N HIS A 108 -7.67 -6.01 1.87
CA HIS A 108 -8.36 -7.12 2.53
C HIS A 108 -7.82 -7.40 3.95
N GLY A 109 -6.50 -7.30 4.16
CA GLY A 109 -5.88 -7.47 5.48
C GLY A 109 -6.40 -6.49 6.53
N ILE A 110 -6.57 -5.23 6.16
CA ILE A 110 -7.09 -4.17 7.04
C ILE A 110 -8.58 -4.36 7.31
N TYR A 111 -9.36 -4.69 6.28
CA TYR A 111 -10.75 -5.10 6.47
C TYR A 111 -10.87 -6.20 7.54
N ARG A 112 -9.99 -7.21 7.48
CA ARG A 112 -9.92 -8.30 8.45
C ARG A 112 -9.48 -7.86 9.86
N LEU A 113 -8.72 -6.78 10.03
CA LEU A 113 -8.40 -6.25 11.36
C LEU A 113 -9.68 -5.76 12.07
N TYR A 114 -10.63 -5.19 11.33
CA TYR A 114 -11.89 -4.69 11.87
C TYR A 114 -12.97 -5.74 12.06
N THR A 115 -12.96 -6.80 11.25
CA THR A 115 -14.03 -7.82 11.26
C THR A 115 -13.59 -9.16 11.84
N GLY A 116 -12.28 -9.40 11.97
CA GLY A 116 -11.74 -10.73 12.22
C GLY A 116 -12.08 -11.36 13.57
N LYS A 117 -12.48 -10.55 14.58
CA LYS A 117 -13.02 -11.08 15.85
C LYS A 117 -14.45 -11.58 15.74
N ILE A 118 -15.20 -11.10 14.75
CA ILE A 118 -16.63 -11.38 14.55
C ILE A 118 -16.80 -12.47 13.48
N HIS A 119 -15.96 -12.46 12.44
CA HIS A 119 -16.03 -13.40 11.33
C HIS A 119 -14.71 -14.18 11.19
N PRO A 120 -14.66 -15.47 11.56
CA PRO A 120 -13.47 -16.31 11.48
C PRO A 120 -12.92 -16.43 10.05
N ALA A 121 -11.60 -16.53 9.88
CA ALA A 121 -10.99 -16.62 8.55
C ALA A 121 -11.27 -17.95 7.81
N THR A 122 -11.73 -18.96 8.53
CA THR A 122 -12.09 -20.29 8.02
C THR A 122 -13.47 -20.33 7.40
N ASP A 123 -14.30 -19.31 7.62
CA ASP A 123 -15.62 -19.19 7.02
C ASP A 123 -15.51 -19.09 5.49
N ALA A 124 -16.34 -19.84 4.78
CA ALA A 124 -16.41 -19.83 3.32
C ALA A 124 -16.73 -18.42 2.78
N THR A 125 -17.61 -17.70 3.49
CA THR A 125 -17.97 -16.31 3.14
C THR A 125 -16.74 -15.40 3.17
N GLU A 126 -15.91 -15.53 4.20
CA GLU A 126 -14.69 -14.73 4.36
C GLU A 126 -13.61 -15.09 3.35
N ARG A 127 -13.52 -16.37 2.96
CA ARG A 127 -12.65 -16.79 1.86
C ARG A 127 -13.12 -16.21 0.52
N LEU A 128 -14.42 -16.19 0.28
CA LEU A 128 -14.99 -15.58 -0.92
C LEU A 128 -14.74 -14.07 -0.94
N LEU A 129 -15.02 -13.35 0.16
CA LEU A 129 -14.77 -11.91 0.26
C LEU A 129 -13.30 -11.56 0.01
N ARG A 130 -12.36 -12.40 0.47
CA ARG A 130 -10.94 -12.25 0.15
C ARG A 130 -10.68 -12.25 -1.35
N VAL A 131 -11.24 -13.21 -2.06
CA VAL A 131 -11.05 -13.34 -3.51
C VAL A 131 -11.72 -12.17 -4.23
N LEU A 132 -12.96 -11.82 -3.84
CA LEU A 132 -13.71 -10.74 -4.47
C LEU A 132 -13.04 -9.38 -4.29
N ILE A 133 -12.66 -9.01 -3.06
CA ILE A 133 -11.99 -7.74 -2.76
C ILE A 133 -10.65 -7.65 -3.50
N ARG A 134 -9.84 -8.73 -3.45
CA ARG A 134 -8.52 -8.72 -4.09
C ARG A 134 -8.63 -8.70 -5.60
N GLY A 135 -9.49 -9.55 -6.15
CA GLY A 135 -9.72 -9.68 -7.58
C GLY A 135 -10.23 -8.39 -8.20
N SER A 136 -11.21 -7.72 -7.56
CA SER A 136 -11.73 -6.45 -8.06
C SER A 136 -10.67 -5.35 -8.03
N ILE A 137 -9.88 -5.23 -6.96
CA ILE A 137 -8.79 -4.25 -6.87
C ILE A 137 -7.75 -4.49 -7.97
N ILE A 138 -7.27 -5.74 -8.11
CA ILE A 138 -6.30 -6.11 -9.14
C ILE A 138 -6.85 -5.77 -10.53
N TYR A 139 -8.08 -6.18 -10.81
CA TYR A 139 -8.73 -5.91 -12.09
C TYR A 139 -8.76 -4.41 -12.40
N VAL A 140 -9.25 -3.58 -11.47
CA VAL A 140 -9.36 -2.14 -11.67
C VAL A 140 -8.00 -1.49 -11.88
N VAL A 141 -6.97 -1.87 -11.10
CA VAL A 141 -5.60 -1.34 -11.27
C VAL A 141 -5.03 -1.72 -12.66
N LEU A 142 -5.19 -2.97 -13.08
CA LEU A 142 -4.72 -3.43 -14.40
C LEU A 142 -5.50 -2.77 -15.54
N ARG A 143 -6.80 -2.53 -15.35
CA ARG A 143 -7.66 -1.82 -16.31
C ARG A 143 -7.27 -0.35 -16.45
N ALA A 144 -7.05 0.35 -15.34
CA ALA A 144 -6.69 1.77 -15.30
C ALA A 144 -5.24 2.07 -15.74
N SER A 145 -4.32 1.13 -15.53
CA SER A 145 -2.93 1.25 -15.99
C SER A 145 -2.73 0.94 -17.48
N GLY A 146 -3.80 0.57 -18.19
CA GLY A 146 -3.74 0.19 -19.61
C GLY A 146 -3.16 -1.20 -19.88
N TRP A 147 -2.89 -2.02 -18.85
CA TRP A 147 -2.47 -3.42 -19.01
C TRP A 147 -3.60 -4.29 -19.58
N LEU A 148 -4.84 -4.00 -19.17
CA LEU A 148 -6.05 -4.56 -19.78
C LEU A 148 -6.65 -3.52 -20.74
N ARG A 149 -5.95 -3.25 -21.84
CA ARG A 149 -6.41 -2.37 -22.91
C ARG A 149 -6.62 -3.21 -24.15
N ALA A 150 -7.88 -3.47 -24.47
CA ALA A 150 -8.26 -4.10 -25.73
C ALA A 150 -9.11 -3.10 -26.53
N PRO A 151 -8.91 -2.98 -27.85
CA PRO A 151 -9.80 -2.19 -28.70
C PRO A 151 -11.20 -2.81 -28.65
N ASP A 152 -12.17 -2.11 -28.06
CA ASP A 152 -13.62 -2.40 -28.03
C ASP A 152 -14.00 -3.87 -28.21
N THR A 153 -13.53 -4.73 -27.30
CA THR A 153 -13.93 -6.13 -27.29
C THR A 153 -15.12 -6.31 -26.36
N ALA A 154 -16.16 -7.01 -26.81
CA ALA A 154 -17.29 -7.40 -25.97
C ALA A 154 -16.85 -8.08 -24.66
N LEU A 155 -15.71 -8.77 -24.68
CA LEU A 155 -15.08 -9.36 -23.50
C LEU A 155 -14.75 -8.31 -22.43
N LEU A 156 -14.15 -7.17 -22.81
CA LEU A 156 -13.79 -6.12 -21.86
C LEU A 156 -15.04 -5.51 -21.20
N THR A 157 -16.10 -5.28 -21.97
CA THR A 157 -17.40 -4.83 -21.44
C THR A 157 -17.99 -5.83 -20.46
N ILE A 158 -17.91 -7.14 -20.75
CA ILE A 158 -18.36 -8.20 -19.85
C ILE A 158 -17.55 -8.17 -18.55
N LEU A 159 -16.23 -8.04 -18.64
CA LEU A 159 -15.34 -7.99 -17.47
C LEU A 159 -15.57 -6.74 -16.62
N ASP A 160 -15.73 -5.56 -17.24
CA ASP A 160 -16.06 -4.30 -16.56
C ASP A 160 -17.41 -4.41 -15.85
N THR A 161 -18.42 -4.98 -16.51
CA THR A 161 -19.76 -5.20 -15.93
C THR A 161 -19.70 -6.20 -14.78
N ALA A 162 -18.96 -7.30 -14.93
CA ALA A 162 -18.79 -8.30 -13.88
C ALA A 162 -18.07 -7.72 -12.66
N CYS A 163 -17.00 -6.95 -12.86
CA CYS A 163 -16.29 -6.28 -11.78
C CYS A 163 -17.17 -5.24 -11.09
N GLY A 164 -17.91 -4.42 -11.84
CA GLY A 164 -18.87 -3.46 -11.29
C GLY A 164 -19.95 -4.15 -10.43
N THR A 165 -20.47 -5.28 -10.89
CA THR A 165 -21.44 -6.10 -10.14
C THR A 165 -20.84 -6.63 -8.84
N ILE A 166 -19.60 -7.11 -8.86
CA ILE A 166 -18.88 -7.55 -7.66
C ILE A 166 -18.73 -6.39 -6.66
N LEU A 167 -18.34 -5.20 -7.13
CA LEU A 167 -18.19 -4.02 -6.28
C LEU A 167 -19.53 -3.63 -5.63
N ILE A 168 -20.63 -3.63 -6.39
CA ILE A 168 -21.98 -3.38 -5.84
C ILE A 168 -22.33 -4.43 -4.78
N ALA A 169 -22.07 -5.71 -5.04
CA ALA A 169 -22.32 -6.78 -4.08
C ALA A 169 -21.50 -6.60 -2.79
N LEU A 170 -20.22 -6.19 -2.90
CA LEU A 170 -19.38 -5.88 -1.74
C LEU A 170 -19.91 -4.67 -0.95
N LEU A 171 -20.46 -3.66 -1.62
CA LEU A 171 -21.09 -2.52 -0.95
C LEU A 171 -22.36 -2.94 -0.20
N LEU A 172 -23.18 -3.83 -0.78
CA LEU A 172 -24.33 -4.42 -0.08
C LEU A 172 -23.90 -5.25 1.14
N VAL A 173 -22.81 -6.02 1.04
CA VAL A 173 -22.23 -6.72 2.19
C VAL A 173 -21.80 -5.74 3.28
N ALA A 174 -21.15 -4.63 2.92
CA ALA A 174 -20.79 -3.58 3.86
C ALA A 174 -22.03 -3.03 4.58
N PHE A 175 -23.12 -2.76 3.85
CA PHE A 175 -24.37 -2.28 4.41
C PHE A 175 -25.02 -3.29 5.38
N VAL A 176 -25.18 -4.54 4.96
CA VAL A 176 -25.79 -5.61 5.78
C VAL A 176 -24.98 -5.84 7.06
N ARG A 177 -23.65 -5.81 6.97
CA ARG A 177 -22.75 -6.05 8.13
C ARG A 177 -22.52 -4.81 8.99
N PHE A 178 -23.10 -3.67 8.66
CA PHE A 178 -22.86 -2.41 9.37
C PHE A 178 -23.21 -2.50 10.87
N ARG A 179 -24.27 -3.23 11.21
CA ARG A 179 -24.67 -3.46 12.61
C ARG A 179 -23.69 -4.35 13.36
N SER A 180 -23.02 -5.28 12.67
CA SER A 180 -22.05 -6.21 13.27
C SER A 180 -20.68 -5.56 13.43
N SER A 181 -20.17 -4.85 12.42
CA SER A 181 -18.89 -4.15 12.47
C SER A 181 -18.93 -2.83 11.72
N ARG A 182 -19.25 -1.74 12.43
CA ARG A 182 -19.32 -0.38 11.83
C ARG A 182 -18.01 0.00 11.14
N ALA A 183 -16.88 -0.17 11.81
CA ALA A 183 -15.57 0.20 11.26
C ALA A 183 -15.22 -0.65 10.03
N GLY A 184 -15.45 -1.96 10.08
CA GLY A 184 -15.17 -2.85 8.95
C GLY A 184 -16.06 -2.57 7.75
N SER A 185 -17.33 -2.25 7.98
CA SER A 185 -18.27 -1.87 6.94
C SER A 185 -17.95 -0.51 6.31
N LEU A 186 -17.63 0.51 7.12
CA LEU A 186 -17.23 1.82 6.60
C LEU A 186 -15.94 1.72 5.77
N TYR A 187 -14.97 0.94 6.26
CA TYR A 187 -13.74 0.65 5.52
C TYR A 187 -14.02 -0.02 4.17
N LEU A 188 -14.79 -1.11 4.18
CA LEU A 188 -15.13 -1.84 2.96
C LEU A 188 -15.89 -0.95 1.97
N ALA A 189 -16.85 -0.17 2.45
CA ALA A 189 -17.59 0.78 1.62
C ALA A 189 -16.66 1.82 1.00
N SER A 190 -15.74 2.40 1.77
CA SER A 190 -14.77 3.36 1.23
C SER A 190 -13.91 2.76 0.13
N VAL A 191 -13.29 1.61 0.38
CA VAL A 191 -12.45 0.90 -0.60
C VAL A 191 -13.26 0.61 -1.87
N VAL A 192 -14.45 0.04 -1.73
CA VAL A 192 -15.32 -0.30 -2.86
C VAL A 192 -15.71 0.95 -3.67
N LEU A 193 -16.02 2.06 -3.01
CA LEU A 193 -16.38 3.31 -3.69
C LEU A 193 -15.18 3.93 -4.41
N LEU A 194 -13.98 3.90 -3.82
CA LEU A 194 -12.76 4.40 -4.45
C LEU A 194 -12.43 3.60 -5.72
N TYR A 195 -12.38 2.27 -5.65
CA TYR A 195 -12.10 1.43 -6.81
C TYR A 195 -13.26 1.41 -7.82
N GLY A 196 -14.49 1.58 -7.35
CA GLY A 196 -15.66 1.76 -8.21
C GLY A 196 -15.61 3.06 -9.00
N ALA A 197 -15.18 4.16 -8.38
CA ALA A 197 -14.97 5.43 -9.08
C ALA A 197 -13.87 5.31 -10.14
N TRP A 198 -12.81 4.54 -9.87
CA TRP A 198 -11.76 4.25 -10.85
C TRP A 198 -12.27 3.46 -12.05
N LEU A 199 -13.02 2.38 -11.80
CA LEU A 199 -13.62 1.59 -12.87
C LEU A 199 -14.60 2.43 -13.71
N LEU A 200 -15.42 3.24 -13.05
CA LEU A 200 -16.38 4.12 -13.72
C LEU A 200 -15.66 5.16 -14.59
N ALA A 201 -14.57 5.77 -14.10
CA ALA A 201 -13.77 6.70 -14.88
C ALA A 201 -13.20 6.04 -16.15
N GLU A 202 -12.70 4.80 -16.06
CA GLU A 202 -12.24 4.04 -17.23
C GLU A 202 -13.36 3.71 -18.21
N VAL A 203 -14.53 3.28 -17.71
CA VAL A 203 -15.68 2.92 -18.55
C VAL A 203 -16.28 4.15 -19.26
N LEU A 204 -16.30 5.30 -18.60
CA LEU A 204 -16.77 6.56 -19.19
C LEU A 204 -15.72 7.28 -20.05
N GLY A 205 -14.48 6.79 -20.08
CA GLY A 205 -13.39 7.43 -20.80
C GLY A 205 -12.84 8.70 -20.13
N GLU A 206 -13.19 8.96 -18.86
CA GLU A 206 -12.77 10.12 -18.08
C GLU A 206 -11.35 9.95 -17.51
N ARG A 207 -10.36 9.88 -18.41
CA ARG A 207 -8.95 9.63 -18.08
C ARG A 207 -8.34 10.66 -17.14
N SER A 208 -8.87 11.88 -17.15
CA SER A 208 -8.45 12.97 -16.25
C SER A 208 -8.59 12.62 -14.75
N LEU A 209 -9.46 11.66 -14.40
CA LEU A 209 -9.70 11.21 -13.03
C LEU A 209 -8.80 10.05 -12.60
N ILE A 210 -8.15 9.35 -13.54
CA ILE A 210 -7.35 8.16 -13.22
C ILE A 210 -6.18 8.50 -12.31
N LEU A 211 -5.41 9.55 -12.65
CA LEU A 211 -4.26 9.97 -11.86
C LEU A 211 -4.64 10.52 -10.47
N PRO A 212 -5.65 11.39 -10.32
CA PRO A 212 -6.16 11.80 -9.01
C PRO A 212 -6.59 10.63 -8.11
N LEU A 213 -7.36 9.68 -8.66
CA LEU A 213 -7.81 8.50 -7.92
C LEU A 213 -6.64 7.54 -7.60
N ALA A 214 -5.64 7.42 -8.49
CA ALA A 214 -4.39 6.70 -8.23
C ALA A 214 -3.66 7.29 -7.03
N THR A 215 -3.52 8.61 -7.03
CA THR A 215 -2.84 9.36 -5.99
C THR A 215 -3.56 9.20 -4.65
N ALA A 216 -4.89 9.30 -4.64
CA ALA A 216 -5.69 9.07 -3.44
C ALA A 216 -5.53 7.64 -2.91
N SER A 217 -5.61 6.62 -3.78
CA SER A 217 -5.37 5.22 -3.42
C SER A 217 -3.99 5.00 -2.82
N ALA A 218 -2.94 5.53 -3.45
CA ALA A 218 -1.56 5.38 -3.00
C ALA A 218 -1.30 6.09 -1.66
N TRP A 219 -1.83 7.30 -1.49
CA TRP A 219 -1.81 8.02 -0.23
C TRP A 219 -2.45 7.21 0.89
N PHE A 220 -3.60 6.59 0.63
CA PHE A 220 -4.30 5.82 1.64
C PHE A 220 -3.62 4.53 1.99
N HIS A 221 -3.15 3.80 1.00
CA HIS A 221 -2.35 2.63 1.24
C HIS A 221 -1.11 2.92 2.11
N ALA A 222 -0.41 4.03 1.85
CA ALA A 222 0.70 4.48 2.69
C ALA A 222 0.25 4.86 4.12
N SER A 223 -0.85 5.60 4.25
CA SER A 223 -1.39 6.06 5.53
C SER A 223 -1.86 4.90 6.40
N GLU A 224 -2.55 3.93 5.81
CA GLU A 224 -2.98 2.69 6.43
C GLU A 224 -1.79 1.87 6.96
N TYR A 225 -0.77 1.67 6.12
CA TYR A 225 0.44 0.95 6.50
C TYR A 225 1.10 1.58 7.72
N LEU A 226 1.22 2.91 7.73
CA LEU A 226 1.80 3.65 8.84
C LEU A 226 0.94 3.58 10.10
N ALA A 227 -0.39 3.66 9.99
CA ALA A 227 -1.28 3.50 11.11
C ALA A 227 -1.14 2.09 11.74
N VAL A 228 -1.03 1.05 10.91
CA VAL A 228 -0.78 -0.33 11.36
C VAL A 228 0.60 -0.47 12.02
N CYS A 229 1.63 0.15 11.44
CA CYS A 229 2.98 0.19 12.04
C CYS A 229 2.96 0.87 13.41
N SER A 230 2.35 2.06 13.50
CA SER A 230 2.22 2.83 14.74
C SER A 230 1.47 2.03 15.81
N TRP A 231 0.34 1.41 15.45
CA TRP A 231 -0.40 0.54 16.35
C TRP A 231 0.43 -0.66 16.82
N SER A 232 1.17 -1.32 15.91
CA SER A 232 2.03 -2.45 16.23
C SER A 232 3.16 -2.06 17.20
N VAL A 233 3.81 -0.92 16.95
CA VAL A 233 4.88 -0.38 17.81
C VAL A 233 4.35 -0.01 19.19
N GLN A 234 3.21 0.68 19.27
CA GLN A 234 2.57 1.03 20.55
C GLN A 234 2.17 -0.22 21.35
N LYS A 235 1.62 -1.24 20.68
CA LYS A 235 1.27 -2.52 21.30
C LYS A 235 2.50 -3.28 21.81
N GLN A 236 3.63 -3.19 21.11
CA GLN A 236 4.89 -3.77 21.58
C GLN A 236 5.46 -2.99 22.77
N ALA A 237 5.40 -1.66 22.75
CA ALA A 237 5.82 -0.81 23.86
C ALA A 237 4.98 -1.02 25.12
N GLY A 238 3.65 -1.16 24.99
CA GLY A 238 2.77 -1.49 26.12
C GLY A 238 3.02 -2.86 26.75
N ARG A 239 3.78 -3.75 26.07
CA ARG A 239 4.25 -5.03 26.63
C ARG A 239 5.62 -4.92 27.29
N GLN A 240 6.33 -3.82 27.10
CA GLN A 240 7.64 -3.56 27.70
C GLN A 240 7.42 -2.85 29.04
N THR A 241 7.72 -3.55 30.13
CA THR A 241 7.43 -3.09 31.49
C THR A 241 8.60 -2.35 32.14
N THR A 242 9.79 -2.32 31.52
CA THR A 242 10.99 -1.71 32.13
C THR A 242 11.57 -0.53 31.34
N PRO A 243 12.03 0.54 32.02
CA PRO A 243 12.64 1.73 31.38
C PRO A 243 13.84 1.42 30.46
N ALA A 244 14.60 0.38 30.78
CA ALA A 244 15.74 -0.08 29.96
C ALA A 244 15.32 -0.72 28.63
N GLN A 245 14.11 -1.28 28.54
CA GLN A 245 13.55 -1.80 27.29
C GLN A 245 12.97 -0.66 26.44
N LEU A 246 12.36 0.33 27.08
CA LEU A 246 11.85 1.54 26.42
C LEU A 246 12.96 2.41 25.82
N SER A 247 14.16 2.46 26.41
CA SER A 247 15.31 3.19 25.84
C SER A 247 15.87 2.54 24.57
N THR A 248 15.66 1.23 24.38
CA THR A 248 15.96 0.53 23.12
C THR A 248 14.86 0.67 22.06
N ALA A 249 13.69 1.21 22.42
CA ALA A 249 12.67 1.58 21.44
C ALA A 249 13.21 2.78 20.64
N GLY A 250 13.80 2.51 19.48
CA GLY A 250 14.47 3.48 18.63
C GLY A 250 13.59 4.67 18.23
N TRP A 251 14.15 5.61 17.45
CA TRP A 251 13.50 6.83 16.96
C TRP A 251 12.08 6.64 16.39
N ILE A 252 11.78 5.46 15.85
CA ILE A 252 10.47 5.02 15.37
C ILE A 252 9.37 5.18 16.44
N TYR A 253 9.65 4.83 17.70
CA TYR A 253 8.70 4.98 18.80
C TYR A 253 8.32 6.45 19.03
N ARG A 254 9.28 7.36 18.85
CA ARG A 254 9.08 8.82 19.03
C ARG A 254 8.36 9.45 17.84
N LEU A 255 8.53 8.89 16.63
CA LEU A 255 7.86 9.37 15.42
C LEU A 255 6.45 8.81 15.24
N ALA A 256 6.15 7.62 15.77
CA ALA A 256 4.83 7.02 15.72
C ALA A 256 3.67 7.96 16.14
N PRO A 257 3.76 8.78 17.20
CA PRO A 257 2.69 9.73 17.54
C PRO A 257 2.60 10.97 16.64
N LEU A 258 3.61 11.24 15.80
CA LEU A 258 3.74 12.38 14.88
C LEU A 258 3.65 11.97 13.41
N TRP A 259 3.19 10.75 13.14
CA TRP A 259 3.35 10.11 11.84
C TRP A 259 2.70 10.88 10.68
N ALA A 260 1.58 11.58 10.88
CA ALA A 260 0.98 12.41 9.85
C ALA A 260 1.87 13.60 9.45
N SER A 261 2.51 14.25 10.43
CA SER A 261 3.51 15.30 10.17
C SER A 261 4.77 14.72 9.55
N THR A 262 5.21 13.54 9.99
CA THR A 262 6.31 12.81 9.35
C THR A 262 5.98 12.46 7.90
N MET A 263 4.74 12.06 7.60
CA MET A 263 4.26 11.81 6.23
C MET A 263 4.30 13.06 5.39
N LEU A 264 3.77 14.17 5.89
CA LEU A 264 3.76 15.44 5.16
C LEU A 264 5.18 15.91 4.84
N ILE A 265 6.08 15.90 5.85
CA ILE A 265 7.48 16.26 5.67
C ILE A 265 8.17 15.29 4.70
N TYR A 266 7.92 13.99 4.86
CA TYR A 266 8.49 12.98 3.99
C TYR A 266 8.03 13.18 2.54
N ILE A 267 6.74 13.42 2.31
CA ILE A 267 6.18 13.65 0.97
C ILE A 267 6.73 14.94 0.38
N LEU A 268 6.96 15.97 1.18
CA LEU A 268 7.58 17.20 0.70
C LEU A 268 9.06 16.97 0.33
N VAL A 269 9.84 16.35 1.21
CA VAL A 269 11.27 16.09 0.99
C VAL A 269 11.51 15.12 -0.15
N VAL A 270 10.81 13.99 -0.16
CA VAL A 270 10.94 12.98 -1.21
C VAL A 270 10.20 13.40 -2.46
N GLY A 271 9.10 14.15 -2.36
CA GLY A 271 8.42 14.73 -3.52
C GLY A 271 9.33 15.69 -4.29
N VAL A 272 9.88 16.68 -3.59
CA VAL A 272 10.82 17.66 -4.16
C VAL A 272 12.12 16.98 -4.61
N GLY A 273 12.66 16.09 -3.78
CA GLY A 273 13.88 15.34 -4.09
C GLY A 273 13.69 14.46 -5.33
N SER A 274 12.58 13.75 -5.44
CA SER A 274 12.26 12.94 -6.63
C SER A 274 12.07 13.81 -7.86
N TRP A 275 11.38 14.94 -7.75
CA TRP A 275 11.22 15.87 -8.87
C TRP A 275 12.57 16.37 -9.39
N TYR A 276 13.49 16.71 -8.48
CA TYR A 276 14.83 17.15 -8.83
C TYR A 276 15.67 16.02 -9.44
N LEU A 277 15.73 14.86 -8.78
CA LEU A 277 16.54 13.71 -9.22
C LEU A 277 16.03 13.14 -10.55
N ASN A 278 14.73 13.15 -10.78
CA ASN A 278 14.13 12.71 -12.04
C ASN A 278 14.49 13.64 -13.21
N ARG A 279 14.85 14.90 -12.97
CA ARG A 279 15.34 15.81 -14.02
C ARG A 279 16.83 15.64 -14.33
N GLN A 280 17.63 15.28 -13.34
CA GLN A 280 19.09 15.23 -13.47
C GLN A 280 19.62 13.82 -13.78
N ILE A 281 19.04 12.81 -13.14
CA ILE A 281 19.54 11.42 -13.12
C ILE A 281 18.37 10.42 -13.09
N ALA A 282 17.42 10.56 -14.01
CA ALA A 282 16.17 9.79 -14.05
C ALA A 282 16.38 8.26 -13.99
N GLU A 283 17.32 7.73 -14.77
CA GLU A 283 17.58 6.29 -14.83
C GLU A 283 18.14 5.73 -13.52
N LEU A 284 19.11 6.44 -12.92
CA LEU A 284 19.65 6.07 -11.62
C LEU A 284 18.57 6.18 -10.53
N TRP A 285 17.75 7.22 -10.59
CA TRP A 285 16.64 7.39 -9.65
C TRP A 285 15.60 6.26 -9.76
N LEU A 286 15.28 5.83 -10.98
CA LEU A 286 14.41 4.67 -11.21
C LEU A 286 15.04 3.38 -10.64
N ALA A 287 16.33 3.16 -10.88
CA ALA A 287 17.06 2.01 -10.33
C ALA A 287 17.01 1.98 -8.80
N MET A 288 17.26 3.14 -8.16
CA MET A 288 17.19 3.28 -6.71
C MET A 288 15.79 2.98 -6.16
N ASN A 289 14.72 3.45 -6.85
CA ASN A 289 13.35 3.16 -6.44
C ASN A 289 12.99 1.69 -6.58
N LEU A 290 13.46 1.00 -7.63
CA LEU A 290 13.29 -0.45 -7.77
C LEU A 290 13.99 -1.22 -6.66
N VAL A 291 15.23 -0.85 -6.32
CA VAL A 291 15.94 -1.44 -5.19
C VAL A 291 15.16 -1.21 -3.90
N ALA A 292 14.72 0.01 -3.63
CA ALA A 292 13.93 0.33 -2.44
C ALA A 292 12.62 -0.47 -2.38
N ALA A 293 11.95 -0.69 -3.52
CA ALA A 293 10.72 -1.45 -3.59
C ALA A 293 10.93 -2.93 -3.28
N PHE A 294 11.92 -3.58 -3.91
CA PHE A 294 12.24 -4.98 -3.63
C PHE A 294 12.68 -5.20 -2.18
N LEU A 295 13.44 -4.26 -1.63
CA LEU A 295 13.79 -4.28 -0.21
C LEU A 295 12.56 -4.17 0.68
N HIS A 296 11.67 -3.21 0.39
CA HIS A 296 10.42 -3.05 1.12
C HIS A 296 9.62 -4.36 1.13
N TYR A 297 9.45 -5.02 -0.01
CA TYR A 297 8.72 -6.29 -0.10
C TYR A 297 9.36 -7.40 0.73
N ALA A 298 10.68 -7.56 0.64
CA ALA A 298 11.41 -8.56 1.41
C ALA A 298 11.34 -8.28 2.92
N TYR A 299 11.53 -7.02 3.30
CA TYR A 299 11.56 -6.59 4.70
C TYR A 299 10.20 -6.66 5.35
N ASP A 300 9.13 -6.26 4.66
CA ASP A 300 7.76 -6.43 5.18
C ASP A 300 7.47 -7.91 5.44
N GLY A 301 7.86 -8.80 4.53
CA GLY A 301 7.75 -10.24 4.74
C GLY A 301 8.44 -10.71 6.02
N LEU A 302 9.60 -10.14 6.37
CA LEU A 302 10.36 -10.46 7.58
C LEU A 302 9.78 -9.81 8.85
N ILE A 303 9.32 -8.57 8.77
CA ILE A 303 8.73 -7.82 9.90
C ILE A 303 7.43 -8.47 10.36
N TRP A 304 6.58 -8.85 9.41
CA TRP A 304 5.22 -9.32 9.67
C TRP A 304 5.11 -10.84 9.82
N ARG A 305 6.19 -11.59 9.59
CA ARG A 305 6.22 -13.04 9.82
C ARG A 305 5.96 -13.32 11.30
N ARG A 306 4.81 -13.92 11.60
CA ARG A 306 4.55 -14.44 12.94
C ARG A 306 5.57 -15.54 13.23
N SER A 307 6.40 -15.32 14.25
CA SER A 307 7.19 -16.39 14.84
C SER A 307 6.22 -17.40 15.46
N ASN A 308 6.19 -18.62 14.94
CA ASN A 308 5.46 -19.75 15.53
C ASN A 308 5.98 -20.10 16.94
N THR A 309 7.08 -19.50 17.38
CA THR A 309 7.74 -19.80 18.65
C THR A 309 6.97 -19.28 19.87
N GLN A 310 6.07 -18.29 19.72
CA GLN A 310 5.23 -17.83 20.85
C GLN A 310 4.03 -18.72 21.16
N THR A 311 3.62 -19.62 20.25
CA THR A 311 2.52 -20.56 20.49
C THR A 311 2.95 -21.75 21.36
N ALA A 312 4.24 -22.03 21.46
CA ALA A 312 4.77 -23.14 22.26
C ALA A 312 4.96 -22.80 23.76
N VAL A 313 5.08 -21.51 24.10
CA VAL A 313 5.30 -21.06 25.50
C VAL A 313 3.98 -20.74 26.22
N ALA A 314 2.86 -20.67 25.50
CA ALA A 314 1.53 -20.46 26.09
C ALA A 314 0.79 -21.78 26.42
N VAL A 315 1.45 -22.93 26.29
CA VAL A 315 0.92 -24.29 26.56
C VAL A 315 1.81 -25.05 27.56
N GLN A 316 2.61 -24.35 28.36
CA GLN A 316 3.27 -24.89 29.55
C GLN A 316 2.88 -24.05 30.76
#